data_AF-A0AAE0WHH3-F1
#
_entry.id   AF-A0AAE0WHH3-F1
#
_cell.length_a   1.000
_cell.length_b   1.000
_cell.length_c   1.000
_cell.angle_alpha   90.00
_cell.angle_beta   90.00
_cell.angle_gamma   90.00
#
_symmetry.space_group_name_H-M   'P 1'
#
loop_
_entity.id
_entity.type
_entity.pdbx_description
1 polymer ?
#
loop_
_entity_poly.entity_id
_entity_poly.type
_entity_poly.pdbx_seq_one_letter_code
_entity_poly.pdbx_strand_id
1 'polypeptide(L)'
;MYLVNLNVSVCMEQSECLIQVPVFRNTKIRKIQCNWNQGFQDSDFSLTKWMEENKLDPVKDVVGLAANQLVEELGIAKYLRSKPCILMSSSYTPNVDGWKSDCNHSLSFPSITGPVSCYVPDYCTAIDCCIDVRLIDRAFNIFVDLDACNYNLIIGIENYNRTISLLDYEWGKPDQFYLLGVVRIE
;
A
#
# COMPACT_ATOMS: atom_id res chain seq x y z
N MET A 1 15.16 10.43 17.94
CA MET A 1 14.20 9.98 18.97
C MET A 1 13.07 10.99 19.07
N TYR A 2 11.88 10.54 19.47
CA TYR A 2 10.79 11.42 19.89
C TYR A 2 10.67 11.34 21.41
N LEU A 3 10.46 12.47 22.07
CA LEU A 3 10.13 12.53 23.49
C LEU A 3 8.61 12.65 23.58
N VAL A 4 7.95 11.66 24.15
CA VAL A 4 6.48 11.57 24.17
C VAL A 4 5.98 11.60 25.61
N ASN A 5 4.97 12.43 25.83
CA ASN A 5 4.15 12.45 27.05
C ASN A 5 2.72 12.07 26.64
N LEU A 6 2.09 11.16 27.37
CA LEU A 6 0.72 10.71 27.12
C LEU A 6 0.03 10.51 28.47
N ASN A 7 -1.03 11.28 28.70
CA ASN A 7 -1.93 11.08 29.82
C ASN A 7 -3.27 10.57 29.27
N VAL A 8 -3.75 9.47 29.80
CA VAL A 8 -5.07 8.92 29.47
C VAL A 8 -5.98 9.15 30.66
N SER A 9 -7.16 9.69 30.40
CA SER A 9 -8.20 9.86 31.40
C SER A 9 -9.51 9.27 30.89
N VAL A 10 -10.19 8.51 31.76
CA VAL A 10 -11.52 7.95 31.49
C VAL A 10 -12.48 8.56 32.49
N CYS A 11 -13.45 9.33 32.01
CA CYS A 11 -14.34 10.13 32.84
C CYS A 11 -15.79 9.82 32.46
N MET A 12 -16.65 9.64 33.46
CA MET A 12 -18.09 9.46 33.27
C MET A 12 -18.86 10.76 33.51
N GLU A 13 -18.22 11.72 34.19
CA GLU A 13 -18.78 13.02 34.53
C GLU A 13 -17.74 14.12 34.26
N GLN A 14 -18.20 15.38 34.16
CA GLN A 14 -17.35 16.51 33.76
C GLN A 14 -16.23 16.85 34.75
N SER A 15 -16.43 16.62 36.04
CA SER A 15 -15.53 17.07 37.11
C SER A 15 -14.65 15.97 37.70
N GLU A 16 -14.95 14.70 37.44
CA GLU A 16 -14.26 13.56 38.05
C GLU A 16 -14.04 12.44 37.04
N CYS A 17 -12.77 11.99 36.94
CA CYS A 17 -12.39 10.89 36.06
C CYS A 17 -12.11 9.64 36.90
N LEU A 18 -12.71 8.52 36.50
CA LEU A 18 -12.51 7.23 37.14
C LEU A 18 -11.08 6.72 36.99
N ILE A 19 -10.45 7.01 35.85
CA ILE A 19 -9.08 6.60 35.54
C ILE A 19 -8.30 7.81 35.11
N GLN A 20 -7.11 8.01 35.70
CA GLN A 20 -6.14 9.01 35.27
C GLN A 20 -4.75 8.38 35.35
N VAL A 21 -4.17 8.08 34.19
CA VAL A 21 -2.89 7.39 34.13
C VAL A 21 -1.94 8.15 33.20
N PRO A 22 -0.76 8.57 33.68
CA PRO A 22 0.32 9.04 32.82
C PRO A 22 0.97 7.84 32.14
N VAL A 23 0.45 7.45 30.98
CA VAL A 23 0.94 6.32 30.18
C VAL A 23 2.39 6.54 29.74
N PHE A 24 2.73 7.75 29.30
CA PHE A 24 4.11 8.14 29.00
C PHE A 24 4.49 9.41 29.75
N ARG A 25 5.66 9.40 30.38
CA ARG A 25 6.26 10.56 31.04
C ARG A 25 7.73 10.64 30.65
N ASN A 26 8.05 11.64 29.82
CA ASN A 26 9.37 11.83 29.22
C ASN A 26 9.90 10.53 28.56
N THR A 27 9.00 9.74 27.98
CA THR A 27 9.36 8.45 27.39
C THR A 27 10.06 8.71 26.06
N LYS A 28 11.28 8.18 25.94
CA LYS A 28 12.07 8.26 24.71
C LYS A 28 11.66 7.11 23.79
N ILE A 29 10.97 7.44 22.71
CA ILE A 29 10.62 6.47 21.68
C ILE A 29 11.64 6.58 20.54
N ARG A 30 12.16 5.42 20.11
CA ARG A 30 13.08 5.37 18.97
C ARG A 30 12.34 5.88 17.73
N LYS A 31 12.99 6.78 16.98
CA LYS A 31 12.53 7.09 15.62
C LYS A 31 12.74 5.82 14.80
N ILE A 32 11.65 5.11 14.49
CA ILE A 32 11.70 4.03 13.52
C ILE A 32 11.77 4.73 12.16
N GLN A 33 12.90 4.58 11.46
CA GLN A 33 12.99 4.96 10.07
C GLN A 33 12.22 3.89 9.30
N CYS A 34 11.12 4.27 8.66
CA CYS A 34 10.46 3.37 7.72
C CYS A 34 11.38 3.23 6.50
N ASN A 35 11.89 2.03 6.27
CA ASN A 35 12.61 1.72 5.04
C ASN A 35 11.57 1.31 4.00
N TRP A 36 11.18 2.26 3.15
CA TRP A 36 10.19 2.04 2.09
C TRP A 36 10.74 1.21 0.93
N ASN A 37 12.04 0.91 0.94
CA ASN A 37 12.73 0.12 -0.07
C ASN A 37 13.20 -1.21 0.55
N GLN A 38 12.61 -1.61 1.68
CA GLN A 38 12.91 -2.88 2.32
C GLN A 38 12.42 -4.03 1.44
N GLY A 39 13.32 -4.97 1.15
CA GLY A 39 12.99 -6.23 0.49
C GLY A 39 12.15 -7.15 1.36
N PHE A 40 12.14 -8.44 1.03
CA PHE A 40 11.42 -9.45 1.80
C PHE A 40 11.79 -9.44 3.28
N GLN A 41 10.81 -9.67 4.15
CA GLN A 41 11.05 -9.84 5.58
C GLN A 41 11.96 -11.05 5.85
N ASP A 42 11.69 -12.15 5.14
CA ASP A 42 12.57 -13.30 5.02
C ASP A 42 13.29 -13.25 3.67
N SER A 43 14.59 -12.95 3.69
CA SER A 43 15.41 -12.87 2.47
C SER A 43 15.59 -14.22 1.78
N ASP A 44 15.36 -15.33 2.48
CA ASP A 44 15.50 -16.69 1.96
C ASP A 44 14.16 -17.30 1.51
N PHE A 45 13.08 -16.50 1.52
CA PHE A 45 11.75 -16.93 1.13
C PHE A 45 11.76 -17.51 -0.30
N SER A 46 11.11 -18.67 -0.46
CA SER A 46 10.90 -19.32 -1.75
C SER A 46 9.47 -19.81 -1.85
N LEU A 47 8.72 -19.26 -2.80
CA LEU A 47 7.33 -19.66 -3.02
C LEU A 47 7.20 -21.17 -3.31
N THR A 48 8.09 -21.72 -4.14
CA THR A 48 8.08 -23.14 -4.48
C THR A 48 8.27 -24.03 -3.25
N LYS A 49 9.25 -23.70 -2.40
CA LYS A 49 9.47 -24.45 -1.14
C LYS A 49 8.28 -24.32 -0.20
N TRP A 50 7.76 -23.11 -0.05
CA TRP A 50 6.59 -22.84 0.78
C TRP A 50 5.37 -23.66 0.32
N MET A 51 5.15 -23.75 -1.00
CA MET A 51 4.08 -24.57 -1.58
C MET A 51 4.29 -26.06 -1.29
N GLU A 52 5.51 -26.58 -1.47
CA GLU A 52 5.84 -27.99 -1.17
C GLU A 52 5.61 -28.33 0.32
N GLU A 53 6.07 -27.46 1.23
CA GLU A 53 5.89 -27.62 2.68
C GLU A 53 4.41 -27.59 3.09
N ASN A 54 3.60 -26.80 2.38
CA ASN A 54 2.15 -26.72 2.57
C ASN A 54 1.36 -27.74 1.73
N LYS A 55 2.04 -28.70 1.09
CA LYS A 55 1.44 -29.78 0.26
C LYS A 55 0.59 -29.26 -0.91
N LEU A 56 0.99 -28.13 -1.46
CA LEU A 56 0.40 -27.51 -2.65
C LEU A 56 1.22 -27.89 -3.90
N ASP A 57 0.54 -27.94 -5.04
CA ASP A 57 1.17 -28.18 -6.33
C ASP A 57 1.83 -26.88 -6.81
N PRO A 58 3.17 -26.81 -6.98
CA PRO A 58 3.89 -25.59 -7.38
C PRO A 58 3.46 -25.01 -8.74
N VAL A 59 2.72 -25.77 -9.54
CA VAL A 59 2.23 -25.35 -10.87
C VAL A 59 0.81 -24.78 -10.80
N LYS A 60 0.15 -24.84 -9.64
CA LYS A 60 -1.22 -24.35 -9.44
C LYS A 60 -1.26 -23.04 -8.67
N ASP A 61 -2.36 -22.32 -8.88
CA ASP A 61 -2.67 -21.12 -8.10
C ASP A 61 -2.88 -21.47 -6.61
N VAL A 62 -2.35 -20.61 -5.75
CA VAL A 62 -2.52 -20.63 -4.31
C VAL A 62 -3.82 -19.90 -3.98
N VAL A 63 -4.92 -20.64 -3.77
CA VAL A 63 -6.26 -20.05 -3.58
C VAL A 63 -6.80 -20.24 -2.16
N GLY A 64 -7.78 -19.42 -1.78
CA GLY A 64 -8.52 -19.56 -0.53
C GLY A 64 -7.65 -19.41 0.72
N LEU A 65 -7.74 -20.39 1.64
CA LEU A 65 -7.03 -20.33 2.93
C LEU A 65 -5.51 -20.32 2.78
N ALA A 66 -4.96 -21.05 1.81
CA ALA A 66 -3.52 -21.05 1.53
C ALA A 66 -3.05 -19.67 1.09
N ALA A 67 -3.85 -18.96 0.28
CA ALA A 67 -3.53 -17.60 -0.15
C ALA A 67 -3.53 -16.63 1.03
N ASN A 68 -4.44 -16.81 2.00
CA ASN A 68 -4.47 -16.01 3.23
C ASN A 68 -3.23 -16.27 4.07
N GLN A 69 -2.87 -17.54 4.28
CA GLN A 69 -1.69 -17.93 5.03
C GLN A 69 -0.41 -17.37 4.41
N LEU A 70 -0.25 -17.48 3.08
CA LEU A 70 0.91 -16.94 2.38
C LEU A 70 1.07 -15.43 2.60
N VAL A 71 -0.02 -14.67 2.48
CA VAL A 71 -0.02 -13.21 2.66
C VAL A 71 0.28 -12.80 4.11
N GLU A 72 -0.18 -13.59 5.08
CA GLU A 72 0.16 -13.40 6.50
C GLU A 72 1.65 -13.67 6.77
N GLU A 73 2.19 -14.77 6.23
CA GLU A 73 3.61 -15.15 6.39
C GLU A 73 4.56 -14.18 5.67
N LEU A 74 4.14 -13.63 4.53
CA LEU A 74 4.85 -12.54 3.84
C LEU A 74 4.75 -11.20 4.60
N GLY A 75 3.94 -11.11 5.65
CA GLY A 75 3.80 -9.95 6.52
C GLY A 75 3.04 -8.78 5.91
N ILE A 76 2.38 -8.98 4.77
CA ILE A 76 1.68 -7.94 4.01
C ILE A 76 0.18 -7.85 4.31
N ALA A 77 -0.40 -8.85 4.99
CA ALA A 77 -1.83 -8.93 5.30
C ALA A 77 -2.39 -7.67 5.96
N LYS A 78 -1.67 -7.12 6.95
CA LYS A 78 -2.06 -5.90 7.69
C LYS A 78 -2.15 -4.64 6.82
N TYR A 79 -1.57 -4.65 5.63
CA TYR A 79 -1.58 -3.52 4.72
C TYR A 79 -2.67 -3.62 3.66
N LEU A 80 -3.28 -4.79 3.47
CA LEU A 80 -4.34 -4.96 2.49
C LEU A 80 -5.57 -4.11 2.86
N ARG A 81 -6.24 -3.57 1.84
CA ARG A 81 -7.56 -2.94 2.01
C ARG A 81 -8.58 -3.99 2.42
N SER A 82 -9.57 -3.54 3.19
CA SER A 82 -10.70 -4.38 3.59
C SER A 82 -11.54 -4.84 2.40
N LYS A 83 -11.56 -4.05 1.32
CA LYS A 83 -12.15 -4.40 0.03
C LYS A 83 -11.07 -4.31 -1.04
N PRO A 84 -10.72 -5.42 -1.71
CA PRO A 84 -9.83 -5.39 -2.86
C PRO A 84 -10.37 -4.49 -3.96
N CYS A 85 -9.49 -3.90 -4.75
CA CYS A 85 -9.89 -3.21 -5.97
C CYS A 85 -10.43 -4.22 -7.01
N ILE A 86 -11.23 -3.75 -7.96
CA ILE A 86 -11.86 -4.60 -8.98
C ILE A 86 -11.60 -3.98 -10.36
N LEU A 87 -10.87 -4.69 -11.22
CA LEU A 87 -10.44 -4.23 -12.54
C LEU A 87 -11.61 -3.82 -13.45
N MET A 88 -12.77 -4.47 -13.32
CA MET A 88 -13.97 -4.20 -14.10
C MET A 88 -14.94 -3.22 -13.42
N SER A 89 -14.55 -2.62 -12.30
CA SER A 89 -15.39 -1.60 -11.67
C SER A 89 -15.56 -0.39 -12.59
N SER A 90 -16.59 0.41 -12.31
CA SER A 90 -16.84 1.68 -13.01
C SER A 90 -15.68 2.67 -12.88
N SER A 91 -14.84 2.53 -11.86
CA SER A 91 -13.63 3.34 -11.69
C SER A 91 -12.58 3.09 -12.76
N TYR A 92 -12.53 1.88 -13.36
CA TYR A 92 -11.54 1.54 -14.39
C TYR A 92 -12.15 1.13 -15.73
N THR A 93 -13.48 1.19 -15.88
CA THR A 93 -14.21 0.77 -17.09
C THR A 93 -15.13 1.89 -17.59
N PRO A 94 -15.29 2.08 -18.91
CA PRO A 94 -14.47 1.47 -19.97
C PRO A 94 -13.04 2.01 -19.93
N ASN A 95 -12.08 1.17 -20.32
CA ASN A 95 -10.70 1.58 -20.55
C ASN A 95 -10.28 1.29 -21.99
N VAL A 96 -9.27 2.04 -22.45
CA VAL A 96 -8.56 1.80 -23.70
C VAL A 96 -7.12 1.47 -23.32
N ASP A 97 -6.63 0.31 -23.77
CA ASP A 97 -5.27 -0.16 -23.48
C ASP A 97 -4.91 -0.17 -21.98
N GLY A 98 -5.90 -0.51 -21.14
CA GLY A 98 -5.75 -0.56 -19.68
C GLY A 98 -5.94 0.79 -18.97
N TRP A 99 -6.18 1.88 -19.70
CA TRP A 99 -6.37 3.22 -19.12
C TRP A 99 -7.80 3.73 -19.26
N LYS A 100 -8.37 4.13 -18.13
CA LYS A 100 -9.50 5.07 -18.10
C LYS A 100 -8.97 6.43 -17.67
N SER A 101 -9.41 7.50 -18.32
CA SER A 101 -9.03 8.86 -17.94
C SER A 101 -10.25 9.78 -17.98
N ASP A 102 -10.48 10.46 -16.86
CA ASP A 102 -11.43 11.57 -16.75
C ASP A 102 -10.72 12.93 -16.83
N CYS A 103 -9.40 12.92 -17.07
CA CYS A 103 -8.58 14.13 -17.23
C CYS A 103 -9.02 14.93 -18.47
N ASN A 104 -9.15 16.25 -18.32
CA ASN A 104 -9.55 17.16 -19.40
C ASN A 104 -8.42 17.50 -20.40
N HIS A 105 -7.21 17.00 -20.16
CA HIS A 105 -6.05 17.18 -21.01
C HIS A 105 -5.73 15.89 -21.78
N SER A 106 -5.19 16.05 -23.00
CA SER A 106 -4.69 14.91 -23.76
C SER A 106 -3.42 14.37 -23.10
N LEU A 107 -3.52 13.15 -22.58
CA LEU A 107 -2.42 12.40 -22.01
C LEU A 107 -2.07 11.26 -22.96
N SER A 108 -0.77 11.00 -23.12
CA SER A 108 -0.27 9.84 -23.85
C SER A 108 0.18 8.80 -22.85
N PHE A 109 -0.47 7.64 -22.87
CA PHE A 109 -0.14 6.53 -21.99
C PHE A 109 0.45 5.36 -22.78
N PRO A 110 1.40 4.62 -22.20
CA PRO A 110 1.81 3.34 -22.75
C PRO A 110 0.65 2.33 -22.64
N SER A 111 0.52 1.46 -23.64
CA SER A 111 -0.44 0.35 -23.57
C SER A 111 -0.05 -0.61 -22.45
N ILE A 112 -0.99 -0.89 -21.55
CA ILE A 112 -0.78 -1.84 -20.45
C ILE A 112 -1.16 -3.25 -20.93
N THR A 113 -0.19 -4.17 -20.87
CA THR A 113 -0.42 -5.58 -21.15
C THR A 113 -0.58 -6.36 -19.83
N GLY A 114 -1.67 -7.12 -19.71
CA GLY A 114 -1.92 -8.00 -18.56
C GLY A 114 -3.16 -7.63 -17.73
N PRO A 115 -3.33 -8.28 -16.57
CA PRO A 115 -4.49 -8.10 -15.71
C PRO A 115 -4.33 -6.84 -14.84
N VAL A 116 -4.29 -5.67 -15.50
CA VAL A 116 -4.13 -4.37 -14.86
C VAL A 116 -5.06 -3.36 -15.50
N SER A 117 -5.78 -2.60 -14.67
CA SER A 117 -6.55 -1.44 -15.12
C SER A 117 -6.18 -0.22 -14.29
N CYS A 118 -5.91 0.89 -14.96
CA CYS A 118 -5.53 2.16 -14.35
C CYS A 118 -6.54 3.25 -14.65
N TYR A 119 -6.64 4.19 -13.72
CA TYR A 119 -7.54 5.32 -13.74
C TYR A 119 -6.77 6.61 -13.47
N VAL A 120 -7.05 7.62 -14.29
CA VAL A 120 -6.58 9.00 -14.10
C VAL A 120 -7.79 9.90 -13.85
N PRO A 121 -7.89 10.53 -12.66
CA PRO A 121 -8.99 11.41 -12.33
C PRO A 121 -8.92 12.74 -13.08
N ASP A 122 -10.00 13.52 -12.94
CA ASP A 122 -10.20 14.81 -13.62
C ASP A 122 -9.17 15.89 -13.26
N TYR A 123 -8.56 15.80 -12.08
CA TYR A 123 -7.47 16.68 -11.65
C TYR A 123 -6.10 16.30 -12.21
N CYS A 124 -6.00 15.22 -13.01
CA CYS A 124 -4.84 14.87 -13.85
C CYS A 124 -3.49 14.66 -13.15
N THR A 125 -3.41 14.73 -11.82
CA THR A 125 -2.15 14.59 -11.05
C THR A 125 -2.11 13.33 -10.21
N ALA A 126 -3.06 12.41 -10.39
CA ALA A 126 -3.02 11.09 -9.78
C ALA A 126 -3.18 9.97 -10.79
N ILE A 127 -2.70 8.80 -10.41
CA ILE A 127 -2.89 7.54 -11.10
C ILE A 127 -3.29 6.52 -10.03
N ASP A 128 -4.39 5.83 -10.24
CA ASP A 128 -4.83 4.72 -9.41
C ASP A 128 -4.96 3.46 -10.28
N CYS A 129 -4.24 2.41 -9.95
CA CYS A 129 -4.21 1.15 -10.69
C CYS A 129 -4.67 -0.01 -9.82
N CYS A 130 -5.35 -0.95 -10.46
CA CYS A 130 -5.74 -2.22 -9.87
C CYS A 130 -5.10 -3.36 -10.66
N ILE A 131 -4.33 -4.21 -9.96
CA ILE A 131 -3.51 -5.27 -10.54
C ILE A 131 -4.00 -6.61 -9.99
N ASP A 132 -4.50 -7.50 -10.83
CA ASP A 132 -4.93 -8.83 -10.43
C ASP A 132 -3.78 -9.85 -10.51
N VAL A 133 -3.48 -10.45 -9.37
CA VAL A 133 -2.44 -11.47 -9.17
C VAL A 133 -3.15 -12.82 -9.00
N ARG A 134 -3.45 -13.45 -10.14
CA ARG A 134 -4.18 -14.73 -10.22
C ARG A 134 -3.61 -15.82 -9.33
N LEU A 135 -2.28 -15.88 -9.22
CA LEU A 135 -1.56 -16.86 -8.41
C LEU A 135 -2.04 -16.91 -6.95
N ILE A 136 -2.47 -15.79 -6.39
CA ILE A 136 -2.97 -15.72 -5.01
C ILE A 136 -4.44 -15.30 -4.91
N ASP A 137 -5.16 -15.29 -6.05
CA ASP A 137 -6.55 -14.85 -6.18
C ASP A 137 -6.81 -13.49 -5.49
N ARG A 138 -5.95 -12.51 -5.77
CA ARG A 138 -6.07 -11.16 -5.21
C ARG A 138 -5.72 -10.08 -6.20
N ALA A 139 -6.43 -8.97 -6.06
CA ALA A 139 -6.05 -7.72 -6.69
C ALA A 139 -5.40 -6.75 -5.70
N PHE A 140 -4.36 -6.06 -6.14
CA PHE A 140 -3.68 -5.01 -5.42
C PHE A 140 -3.99 -3.64 -6.01
N ASN A 141 -4.33 -2.68 -5.16
CA ASN A 141 -4.38 -1.27 -5.51
C ASN A 141 -3.00 -0.63 -5.37
N ILE A 142 -2.59 0.11 -6.40
CA ILE A 142 -1.39 0.94 -6.38
C ILE A 142 -1.81 2.34 -6.80
N PHE A 143 -1.30 3.36 -6.12
CA PHE A 143 -1.64 4.73 -6.45
C PHE A 143 -0.47 5.68 -6.25
N VAL A 144 -0.47 6.72 -7.08
CA VAL A 144 0.41 7.88 -6.97
C VAL A 144 -0.49 9.10 -7.07
N ASP A 145 -0.36 10.03 -6.13
CA ASP A 145 -1.14 11.27 -6.08
C ASP A 145 -0.22 12.45 -5.80
N LEU A 146 -0.14 13.37 -6.76
CA LEU A 146 0.64 14.61 -6.66
C LEU A 146 -0.30 15.77 -6.30
N ASP A 147 -0.25 16.16 -5.04
CA ASP A 147 -0.92 17.34 -4.52
C ASP A 147 0.04 18.54 -4.57
N ALA A 148 0.03 19.24 -5.70
CA ALA A 148 0.84 20.42 -5.91
C ALA A 148 0.45 21.59 -4.98
N CYS A 149 -0.80 21.63 -4.50
CA CYS A 149 -1.30 22.70 -3.63
C CYS A 149 -0.73 22.58 -2.21
N ASN A 150 -0.66 21.36 -1.68
CA ASN A 150 -0.10 21.07 -0.35
C ASN A 150 1.37 20.64 -0.41
N TYR A 151 2.00 20.69 -1.58
CA TYR A 151 3.38 20.29 -1.83
C TYR A 151 3.67 18.86 -1.34
N ASN A 152 2.75 17.93 -1.65
CA ASN A 152 2.87 16.53 -1.24
C ASN A 152 2.78 15.59 -2.44
N LEU A 153 3.62 14.56 -2.43
CA LEU A 153 3.49 13.37 -3.28
C LEU A 153 3.14 12.19 -2.39
N ILE A 154 2.05 11.51 -2.70
CA ILE A 154 1.61 10.31 -1.99
C ILE A 154 1.82 9.13 -2.92
N ILE A 155 2.59 8.14 -2.47
CA ILE A 155 2.77 6.87 -3.17
C ILE A 155 2.25 5.77 -2.25
N GLY A 156 1.50 4.83 -2.78
CA GLY A 156 0.95 3.76 -1.98
C GLY A 156 0.66 2.46 -2.73
N ILE A 157 0.70 1.39 -1.96
CA ILE A 157 0.25 0.04 -2.31
C ILE A 157 -0.74 -0.36 -1.22
N GLU A 158 -2.00 -0.58 -1.57
CA GLU A 158 -3.08 -0.87 -0.63
C GLU A 158 -3.23 0.24 0.43
N ASN A 159 -3.12 -0.08 1.73
CA ASN A 159 -3.06 0.88 2.83
C ASN A 159 -1.63 1.25 3.23
N TYR A 160 -0.60 0.64 2.60
CA TYR A 160 0.79 0.99 2.83
C TYR A 160 1.17 2.16 1.94
N ASN A 161 1.25 3.35 2.51
CA ASN A 161 1.56 4.56 1.76
C ASN A 161 2.57 5.44 2.49
N ARG A 162 3.17 6.35 1.71
CA ARG A 162 4.08 7.37 2.19
C ARG A 162 3.71 8.70 1.56
N THR A 163 3.63 9.72 2.40
CA THR A 163 3.59 11.12 1.97
C THR A 163 5.00 11.68 1.96
N ILE A 164 5.39 12.27 0.83
CA ILE A 164 6.69 12.89 0.58
C ILE A 164 6.46 14.38 0.35
N SER A 165 7.18 15.24 1.06
CA SER A 165 7.13 16.67 0.75
C SER A 165 7.88 16.95 -0.55
N LEU A 166 7.25 17.67 -1.47
CA LEU A 166 7.86 18.10 -2.73
C LEU A 166 9.02 19.08 -2.52
N LEU A 167 9.13 19.70 -1.34
CA LEU A 167 10.24 20.58 -0.98
C LEU A 167 11.55 19.82 -0.78
N ASP A 168 11.45 18.58 -0.30
CA ASP A 168 12.59 17.69 -0.04
C ASP A 168 12.73 16.60 -1.12
N TYR A 169 11.92 16.66 -2.19
CA TYR A 169 11.90 15.64 -3.23
C TYR A 169 13.00 15.87 -4.28
N GLU A 170 13.79 14.84 -4.53
CA GLU A 170 14.84 14.87 -5.56
C GLU A 170 14.26 14.51 -6.93
N TRP A 171 13.79 15.52 -7.66
CA TRP A 171 13.24 15.37 -9.01
C TRP A 171 14.24 14.76 -10.01
N GLY A 172 13.72 13.96 -10.94
CA GLY A 172 14.51 13.37 -12.03
C GLY A 172 15.34 12.15 -11.61
N LYS A 173 15.19 11.66 -10.39
CA LYS A 173 15.77 10.40 -9.92
C LYS A 173 14.66 9.35 -9.73
N PRO A 174 14.89 8.09 -10.14
CA PRO A 174 13.99 6.99 -9.80
C PRO A 174 13.87 6.86 -8.28
N ASP A 175 12.66 6.65 -7.78
CA ASP A 175 12.39 6.34 -6.38
C ASP A 175 11.77 4.94 -6.31
N GLN A 176 12.03 4.23 -5.22
CA GLN A 176 11.55 2.86 -5.05
C GLN A 176 10.54 2.82 -3.90
N PHE A 177 9.47 2.06 -4.08
CA PHE A 177 8.47 1.88 -3.03
C PHE A 177 7.99 0.43 -2.99
N TYR A 178 8.37 -0.27 -1.93
CA TYR A 178 8.21 -1.70 -1.79
C TYR A 178 7.30 -2.05 -0.62
N LEU A 179 6.28 -2.86 -0.90
CA LEU A 179 5.49 -3.55 0.11
C LEU A 179 6.24 -4.83 0.53
N LEU A 180 7.22 -4.68 1.41
CA LEU A 180 8.06 -5.78 1.93
C LEU A 180 8.65 -6.66 0.82
N GLY A 181 9.09 -6.03 -0.28
CA GLY A 181 9.62 -6.72 -1.46
C GLY A 181 8.63 -7.54 -2.30
N VAL A 182 7.38 -7.73 -1.86
CA VAL A 182 6.34 -8.52 -2.55
C VAL A 182 5.77 -7.75 -3.74
N VAL A 183 5.38 -6.49 -3.51
CA VAL A 183 4.91 -5.57 -4.55
C VAL A 183 5.86 -4.38 -4.60
N ARG A 184 6.29 -3.98 -5.80
CA ARG A 184 7.36 -3.00 -6.01
C ARG A 184 6.96 -1.95 -7.04
N ILE A 185 7.31 -0.70 -6.75
CA ILE A 185 7.26 0.45 -7.67
C ILE A 185 8.72 0.91 -7.83
N GLU A 186 9.15 1.15 -9.07
CA GLU A 186 10.53 1.52 -9.46
C GLU A 186 10.55 2.60 -10.56
#